data_AF-A0A256XRC2-F1
#
_entry.id   AF-A0A256XRC2-F1
#
_cell.length_a   1.000
_cell.length_b   1.000
_cell.length_c   1.000
_cell.angle_alpha   90.00
_cell.angle_beta   90.00
_cell.angle_gamma   90.00
#
_symmetry.space_group_name_H-M   'P 1'
#
loop_
_entity.id
_entity.type
_entity.pdbx_description
1 polymer ?
#
loop_
_entity_poly.entity_id
_entity_poly.type
_entity_poly.pdbx_seq_one_letter_code
_entity_poly.pdbx_strand_id
1 'polypeptide(L)'
;MSIGKILIGTSGWSYDDWVGPFYFDYKNMFSQYIEVFNTVEVNSTFYSYPTPGLIRGLIRSSPRYFKFSLKLPRLITHKKKFNPKMGLKSDIDRFIELVKPLREKGKLGAILVQLPPVSMSEAPYLSDFLDLLPYDNFPFAVEFRNESWLNEEVLDALKDRNIAYCIVDEPLLPPHTYVTADFSYIRWHGRGQRPWYYYLYTEEELKEWVPRVKEVASKVKVVYGYFNNHFRGFAPKNALQMILLLGIGHFGHEFKLKEIDKYFKEKAIEKAKKSFEELIARGEADVGDILLIFMNEKRLERAKGIPNSEVKLTITKEYVKARVKEYFIEIDLTNRRITHNCADWMKRIESKRFCKHLGKIFLVMPKDVALKILQDIAGNIDEWEFIYEEG
;
A
#
# COMPACT_ATOMS: atom_id res chain seq x y z
N MET A 1 -1.89 -24.51 18.90
CA MET A 1 -0.76 -24.44 17.96
C MET A 1 -0.22 -23.03 17.97
N SER A 2 1.09 -22.82 18.01
CA SER A 2 1.68 -21.48 17.92
C SER A 2 1.41 -20.89 16.52
N ILE A 3 1.01 -19.62 16.45
CA ILE A 3 0.85 -18.90 15.18
C ILE A 3 2.21 -18.87 14.44
N GLY A 4 2.19 -19.11 13.14
CA GLY A 4 3.36 -19.03 12.26
C GLY A 4 3.99 -17.65 12.25
N LYS A 5 5.30 -17.59 11.95
CA LYS A 5 6.03 -16.31 11.92
C LYS A 5 5.51 -15.44 10.80
N ILE A 6 5.21 -14.17 11.06
CA ILE A 6 4.78 -13.22 10.03
C ILE A 6 5.94 -12.27 9.71
N LEU A 7 6.30 -12.16 8.43
CA LEU A 7 7.34 -11.27 7.92
C LEU A 7 6.73 -10.37 6.86
N ILE A 8 6.57 -9.09 7.19
CA ILE A 8 6.05 -8.06 6.28
C ILE A 8 7.20 -7.16 5.84
N GLY A 9 7.23 -6.84 4.55
CA GLY A 9 8.12 -5.85 3.96
C GLY A 9 7.54 -5.31 2.66
N THR A 10 8.41 -4.84 1.77
CA THR A 10 8.02 -4.29 0.48
C THR A 10 8.61 -5.07 -0.68
N SER A 11 8.00 -4.87 -1.84
CA SER A 11 8.51 -5.28 -3.14
C SER A 11 9.58 -4.30 -3.61
N GLY A 12 10.85 -4.59 -3.30
CA GLY A 12 11.99 -3.71 -3.52
C GLY A 12 12.24 -2.74 -2.38
N TRP A 13 13.41 -2.08 -2.39
CA TRP A 13 13.81 -1.09 -1.39
C TRP A 13 14.42 0.18 -2.00
N SER A 14 14.94 0.13 -3.22
CA SER A 14 15.70 1.24 -3.81
C SER A 14 14.80 2.11 -4.69
N TYR A 15 14.03 3.02 -4.08
CA TYR A 15 13.12 3.93 -4.76
C TYR A 15 13.41 5.38 -4.37
N ASP A 16 13.62 6.25 -5.36
CA ASP A 16 13.97 7.66 -5.14
C ASP A 16 12.83 8.43 -4.46
N ASP A 17 11.58 8.09 -4.76
CA ASP A 17 10.39 8.71 -4.17
C ASP A 17 10.12 8.26 -2.72
N TRP A 18 10.98 7.40 -2.16
CA TRP A 18 10.98 7.05 -0.74
C TRP A 18 11.91 7.97 0.06
N VAL A 19 12.77 8.76 -0.58
CA VAL A 19 13.60 9.79 0.08
C VAL A 19 12.74 10.99 0.46
N GLY A 20 12.73 11.31 1.75
CA GLY A 20 11.77 12.24 2.35
C GLY A 20 10.76 11.48 3.22
N PRO A 21 9.81 10.72 2.64
CA PRO A 21 8.81 10.03 3.46
C PRO A 21 9.40 8.90 4.31
N PHE A 22 10.32 8.10 3.77
CA PHE A 22 10.83 6.90 4.44
C PHE A 22 12.35 6.91 4.70
N TYR A 23 13.12 7.30 3.69
CA TYR A 23 14.58 7.46 3.78
C TYR A 23 14.95 8.90 4.08
N PHE A 24 16.02 9.08 4.85
CA PHE A 24 16.60 10.39 5.15
C PHE A 24 17.30 10.99 3.93
N ASP A 25 18.05 10.16 3.20
CA ASP A 25 18.78 10.55 2.01
C ASP A 25 18.88 9.37 1.01
N TYR A 26 19.53 9.62 -0.12
CA TYR A 26 19.77 8.62 -1.15
C TYR A 26 20.88 7.61 -0.78
N LYS A 27 21.64 7.84 0.30
CA LYS A 27 22.81 7.04 0.66
C LYS A 27 22.39 5.84 1.49
N ASN A 28 23.00 4.69 1.22
CA ASN A 28 22.80 3.47 2.00
C ASN A 28 21.31 3.13 2.24
N MET A 29 20.44 3.34 1.24
CA MET A 29 18.99 3.04 1.35
C MET A 29 18.72 1.63 1.90
N PHE A 30 19.54 0.65 1.52
CA PHE A 30 19.40 -0.70 2.05
C PHE A 30 19.68 -0.78 3.56
N SER A 31 20.70 -0.06 4.05
CA SER A 31 21.00 0.02 5.50
C SER A 31 19.83 0.65 6.27
N GLN A 32 19.26 1.73 5.73
CA GLN A 32 18.07 2.37 6.32
C GLN A 32 16.85 1.43 6.28
N TYR A 33 16.70 0.62 5.22
CA TYR A 33 15.59 -0.33 5.07
C TYR A 33 15.65 -1.46 6.10
N ILE A 34 16.83 -2.05 6.33
CA ILE A 34 17.00 -3.20 7.26
C ILE A 34 16.87 -2.81 8.74
N GLU A 35 16.90 -1.52 9.07
CA GLU A 35 16.58 -1.01 10.41
C GLU A 35 15.07 -1.09 10.70
N VAL A 36 14.24 -1.13 9.66
CA VAL A 36 12.78 -1.09 9.77
C VAL A 36 12.15 -2.44 9.44
N PHE A 37 12.62 -3.14 8.42
CA PHE A 37 12.02 -4.39 7.96
C PHE A 37 12.97 -5.57 8.10
N ASN A 38 12.40 -6.75 8.30
CA ASN A 38 13.14 -8.02 8.42
C ASN A 38 13.10 -8.86 7.14
N THR A 39 12.43 -8.36 6.10
CA THR A 39 12.30 -9.05 4.82
C THR A 39 12.16 -8.07 3.66
N VAL A 40 12.51 -8.51 2.45
CA VAL A 40 12.24 -7.78 1.20
C VAL A 40 12.05 -8.75 0.04
N GLU A 41 11.16 -8.40 -0.89
CA GLU A 41 11.07 -9.07 -2.19
C GLU A 41 11.98 -8.35 -3.19
N VAL A 42 13.00 -9.05 -3.69
CA VAL A 42 13.95 -8.56 -4.69
C VAL A 42 13.35 -8.69 -6.08
N ASN A 43 12.95 -7.57 -6.66
CA ASN A 43 12.35 -7.52 -7.99
C ASN A 43 13.36 -7.33 -9.13
N SER A 44 14.58 -6.84 -8.85
CA SER A 44 15.60 -6.66 -9.90
C SER A 44 15.93 -7.96 -10.63
N THR A 45 15.83 -9.10 -9.95
CA THR A 45 16.05 -10.44 -10.53
C THR A 45 15.02 -10.85 -11.57
N PHE A 46 13.85 -10.19 -11.59
CA PHE A 46 12.87 -10.36 -12.65
C PHE A 46 13.40 -9.86 -13.99
N TYR A 47 14.16 -8.78 -14.01
CA TYR A 47 14.61 -8.17 -15.27
C TYR A 47 15.85 -8.85 -15.84
N SER A 48 16.70 -9.41 -14.97
CA SER A 48 17.95 -10.09 -15.30
C SER A 48 18.36 -11.06 -14.19
N TYR A 49 19.12 -12.12 -14.50
CA TYR A 49 19.71 -12.97 -13.47
C TYR A 49 20.50 -12.14 -12.43
N PRO A 50 20.45 -12.50 -11.14
CA PRO A 50 21.29 -11.86 -10.14
C PRO A 50 22.77 -12.13 -10.45
N THR A 51 23.63 -11.17 -10.15
CA THR A 51 25.08 -11.41 -10.21
C THR A 51 25.56 -12.07 -8.90
N PRO A 52 26.64 -12.87 -8.93
CA PRO A 52 27.27 -13.36 -7.69
C PRO A 52 27.69 -12.23 -6.75
N GLY A 53 28.04 -11.06 -7.29
CA GLY A 53 28.35 -9.86 -6.51
C GLY A 53 27.14 -9.33 -5.73
N LEU A 54 25.98 -9.24 -6.39
CA LEU A 54 24.72 -8.84 -5.74
C LEU A 54 24.39 -9.78 -4.58
N ILE A 55 24.41 -11.10 -4.82
CA ILE A 55 24.07 -12.11 -3.82
C ILE A 55 25.02 -12.03 -2.60
N ARG A 56 26.34 -11.93 -2.84
CA ARG A 56 27.32 -11.72 -1.76
C ARG A 56 27.08 -10.41 -1.00
N GLY A 57 26.72 -9.35 -1.70
CA GLY A 57 26.36 -8.06 -1.12
C GLY A 57 25.15 -8.18 -0.18
N LEU A 58 24.05 -8.78 -0.65
CA LEU A 58 22.85 -9.02 0.16
C LEU A 58 23.15 -9.85 1.41
N ILE A 59 23.96 -10.89 1.29
CA ILE A 59 24.35 -11.73 2.43
C ILE A 59 25.17 -10.94 3.45
N ARG A 60 26.15 -10.16 3.00
CA ARG A 60 27.06 -9.42 3.88
C ARG A 60 26.38 -8.24 4.56
N SER A 61 25.51 -7.53 3.84
CA SER A 61 24.95 -6.25 4.30
C SER A 61 23.67 -6.39 5.12
N SER A 62 23.10 -7.58 5.28
CA SER A 62 21.87 -7.78 6.07
C SER A 62 22.10 -8.58 7.37
N PRO A 63 21.23 -8.42 8.39
CA PRO A 63 21.24 -9.23 9.59
C PRO A 63 21.08 -10.73 9.30
N ARG A 64 21.52 -11.60 10.23
CA ARG A 64 21.43 -13.07 10.06
C ARG A 64 20.00 -13.56 9.87
N TYR A 65 19.02 -12.92 10.50
CA TYR A 65 17.60 -13.29 10.45
C TYR A 65 16.85 -12.73 9.23
N PHE A 66 17.47 -11.82 8.47
CA PHE A 66 16.80 -11.10 7.40
C PHE A 66 16.51 -12.04 6.22
N LYS A 67 15.29 -11.95 5.67
CA LYS A 67 14.83 -12.79 4.57
C LYS A 67 14.76 -12.04 3.25
N PHE A 68 15.21 -12.68 2.19
CA PHE A 68 15.05 -12.20 0.82
C PHE A 68 14.15 -13.17 0.07
N SER A 69 13.00 -12.69 -0.40
CA SER A 69 12.29 -13.37 -1.48
C SER A 69 12.81 -12.85 -2.81
N LEU A 70 12.95 -13.68 -3.83
CA LEU A 70 13.49 -13.26 -5.13
C LEU A 70 12.53 -13.64 -6.23
N LYS A 71 12.33 -12.72 -7.18
CA LYS A 71 11.45 -12.98 -8.32
C LYS A 71 12.21 -13.73 -9.41
N LEU A 72 11.61 -14.81 -9.92
CA LEU A 72 12.16 -15.60 -11.01
C LEU A 72 12.29 -14.74 -12.28
N PRO A 73 13.37 -14.85 -13.08
CA PRO A 73 13.55 -14.01 -14.26
C PRO A 73 12.38 -14.04 -15.25
N ARG A 74 12.00 -12.86 -15.75
CA ARG A 74 10.97 -12.67 -16.80
C ARG A 74 11.26 -13.44 -18.07
N LEU A 75 12.52 -13.80 -18.30
CA LEU A 75 12.92 -14.69 -19.39
C LEU A 75 12.13 -16.01 -19.31
N ILE A 76 12.04 -16.61 -18.13
CA ILE A 76 11.39 -17.90 -17.89
C ILE A 76 9.88 -17.72 -17.98
N THR A 77 9.30 -16.81 -17.19
CA THR A 77 7.83 -16.73 -17.07
C THR A 77 7.14 -15.95 -18.20
N HIS A 78 7.73 -14.88 -18.74
CA HIS A 78 7.06 -14.01 -19.72
C HIS A 78 7.58 -14.19 -21.14
N LYS A 79 8.91 -14.21 -21.35
CA LYS A 79 9.47 -14.34 -22.71
C LYS A 79 9.32 -15.77 -23.25
N LYS A 80 9.65 -16.76 -22.43
CA LYS A 80 9.45 -18.18 -22.74
C LYS A 80 8.08 -18.71 -22.29
N LYS A 81 7.22 -17.82 -21.76
CA LYS A 81 5.87 -18.13 -21.30
C LYS A 81 5.78 -19.40 -20.45
N PHE A 82 6.78 -19.67 -19.60
CA PHE A 82 6.90 -20.88 -18.79
C PHE A 82 6.63 -22.18 -19.57
N ASN A 83 6.88 -22.20 -20.88
CA ASN A 83 6.73 -23.36 -21.75
C ASN A 83 7.91 -24.33 -21.61
N PRO A 84 7.72 -25.57 -21.11
CA PRO A 84 8.77 -26.56 -20.90
C PRO A 84 9.63 -26.84 -22.15
N LYS A 85 9.04 -26.72 -23.35
CA LYS A 85 9.73 -26.95 -24.63
C LYS A 85 10.78 -25.89 -24.98
N MET A 86 10.85 -24.78 -24.22
CA MET A 86 11.78 -23.68 -24.46
C MET A 86 13.08 -23.76 -23.63
N GLY A 87 13.42 -24.94 -23.12
CA GLY A 87 14.68 -25.18 -22.40
C GLY A 87 14.74 -24.56 -21.00
N LEU A 88 13.60 -24.46 -20.32
CA LEU A 88 13.49 -23.77 -19.02
C LEU A 88 14.35 -24.37 -17.92
N LYS A 89 14.58 -25.69 -17.93
CA LYS A 89 15.35 -26.36 -16.89
C LYS A 89 16.74 -25.74 -16.73
N SER A 90 17.43 -25.50 -17.85
CA SER A 90 18.74 -24.84 -17.85
C SER A 90 18.70 -23.42 -17.28
N ASP A 91 17.64 -22.65 -17.58
CA ASP A 91 17.46 -21.29 -17.08
C ASP A 91 17.13 -21.26 -15.58
N ILE A 92 16.31 -22.21 -15.11
CA ILE A 92 15.94 -22.40 -13.70
C ILE A 92 17.19 -22.82 -12.92
N ASP A 93 17.92 -23.83 -13.38
CA ASP A 93 19.12 -24.33 -12.71
C ASP A 93 20.17 -23.23 -12.57
N ARG A 94 20.38 -22.44 -13.62
CA ARG A 94 21.25 -21.26 -13.56
C ARG A 94 20.82 -20.28 -12.47
N PHE A 95 19.52 -19.97 -12.38
CA PHE A 95 19.01 -19.07 -11.35
C PHE A 95 19.21 -19.66 -9.95
N ILE A 96 18.93 -20.95 -9.80
CA ILE A 96 19.03 -21.67 -8.53
C ILE A 96 20.47 -21.70 -8.03
N GLU A 97 21.45 -21.99 -8.88
CA GLU A 97 22.86 -21.95 -8.50
C GLU A 97 23.31 -20.56 -8.02
N LEU A 98 22.78 -19.49 -8.64
CA LEU A 98 23.08 -18.12 -8.20
C LEU A 98 22.44 -17.78 -6.85
N VAL A 99 21.24 -18.30 -6.56
CA VAL A 99 20.47 -17.99 -5.34
C VAL A 99 20.82 -18.92 -4.17
N LYS A 100 21.35 -20.12 -4.46
CA LYS A 100 21.75 -21.14 -3.47
C LYS A 100 22.52 -20.60 -2.26
N PRO A 101 23.49 -19.66 -2.40
CA PRO A 101 24.17 -19.10 -1.24
C PRO A 101 23.25 -18.39 -0.22
N LEU A 102 22.14 -17.77 -0.67
CA LEU A 102 21.15 -17.19 0.26
C LEU A 102 20.45 -18.28 1.07
N ARG A 103 20.10 -19.41 0.44
CA ARG A 103 19.50 -20.56 1.12
C ARG A 103 20.47 -21.15 2.15
N GLU A 104 21.71 -21.40 1.75
CA GLU A 104 22.75 -21.97 2.63
C GLU A 104 23.03 -21.09 3.85
N LYS A 105 22.88 -19.77 3.74
CA LYS A 105 22.99 -18.82 4.85
C LYS A 105 21.70 -18.63 5.63
N GLY A 106 20.63 -19.38 5.31
CA GLY A 106 19.33 -19.27 5.96
C GLY A 106 18.62 -17.94 5.68
N LYS A 107 18.98 -17.23 4.61
CA LYS A 107 18.44 -15.90 4.25
C LYS A 107 17.44 -15.92 3.08
N LEU A 108 17.26 -17.05 2.41
CA LEU A 108 16.20 -17.20 1.41
C LEU A 108 14.83 -17.27 2.09
N GLY A 109 13.90 -16.45 1.61
CA GLY A 109 12.48 -16.44 1.95
C GLY A 109 11.71 -17.40 1.05
N ALA A 110 11.30 -16.91 -0.13
CA ALA A 110 10.73 -17.72 -1.22
C ALA A 110 11.13 -17.20 -2.60
N ILE A 111 11.08 -18.06 -3.62
CA ILE A 111 11.26 -17.69 -5.01
C ILE A 111 9.87 -17.46 -5.63
N LEU A 112 9.58 -16.20 -5.98
CA LEU A 112 8.32 -15.82 -6.58
C LEU A 112 8.33 -16.10 -8.09
N VAL A 113 7.38 -16.92 -8.52
CA VAL A 113 7.09 -17.27 -9.91
C VAL A 113 5.82 -16.55 -10.34
N GLN A 114 5.95 -15.29 -10.74
CA GLN A 114 4.82 -14.54 -11.28
C GLN A 114 4.62 -14.85 -12.76
N LEU A 115 3.46 -15.40 -13.08
CA LEU A 115 3.08 -15.77 -14.44
C LEU A 115 2.45 -14.57 -15.18
N PRO A 116 2.61 -14.49 -16.51
CA PRO A 116 1.93 -13.48 -17.33
C PRO A 116 0.40 -13.66 -17.26
N PRO A 117 -0.39 -12.65 -17.67
CA PRO A 117 -1.86 -12.70 -17.70
C PRO A 117 -2.38 -13.58 -18.86
N VAL A 118 -1.96 -14.84 -18.90
CA VAL A 118 -2.43 -15.86 -19.84
C VAL A 118 -3.44 -16.77 -19.16
N SER A 119 -4.39 -17.29 -19.90
CA SER A 119 -5.37 -18.27 -19.40
C SER A 119 -4.80 -19.70 -19.40
N MET A 120 -5.47 -20.59 -18.68
CA MET A 120 -5.11 -22.02 -18.60
C MET A 120 -5.15 -22.72 -19.96
N SER A 121 -6.09 -22.37 -20.83
CA SER A 121 -6.21 -22.95 -22.18
C SER A 121 -5.09 -22.50 -23.12
N GLU A 122 -4.56 -21.29 -22.94
CA GLU A 122 -3.42 -20.77 -23.71
C GLU A 122 -2.07 -21.37 -23.27
N ALA A 123 -2.01 -21.92 -22.06
CA ALA A 123 -0.80 -22.50 -21.49
C ALA A 123 -1.07 -23.81 -20.72
N PRO A 124 -1.51 -24.89 -21.40
CA PRO A 124 -1.97 -26.14 -20.77
C PRO A 124 -0.80 -27.04 -20.31
N TYR A 125 0.24 -26.46 -19.73
CA TYR A 125 1.48 -27.13 -19.33
C TYR A 125 2.00 -26.64 -17.97
N LEU A 126 1.09 -26.16 -17.10
CA LEU A 126 1.46 -25.69 -15.76
C LEU A 126 2.13 -26.81 -14.96
N SER A 127 1.53 -28.00 -14.89
CA SER A 127 2.09 -29.13 -14.13
C SER A 127 3.51 -29.47 -14.59
N ASP A 128 3.72 -29.62 -15.89
CA ASP A 128 5.04 -29.88 -16.48
C ASP A 128 6.06 -28.80 -16.08
N PHE A 129 5.64 -27.52 -16.04
CA PHE A 129 6.50 -26.43 -15.60
C PHE A 129 6.81 -26.50 -14.10
N LEU A 130 5.83 -26.82 -13.25
CA LEU A 130 6.03 -26.98 -11.82
C LEU A 130 7.01 -28.12 -11.51
N ASP A 131 6.99 -29.20 -12.28
CA ASP A 131 7.92 -30.34 -12.15
C ASP A 131 9.37 -29.99 -12.50
N LEU A 132 9.60 -28.86 -13.20
CA LEU A 132 10.96 -28.36 -13.45
C LEU A 132 11.53 -27.58 -12.25
N LEU A 133 10.68 -27.15 -11.31
CA LEU A 133 11.12 -26.40 -10.13
C LEU A 133 11.71 -27.36 -9.09
N PRO A 134 12.90 -27.08 -8.52
CA PRO A 134 13.47 -27.91 -7.45
C PRO A 134 12.79 -27.63 -6.10
N TYR A 135 11.48 -27.86 -6.00
CA TYR A 135 10.63 -27.50 -4.87
C TYR A 135 10.97 -28.25 -3.57
N ASP A 136 11.55 -29.45 -3.66
CA ASP A 136 12.06 -30.20 -2.50
C ASP A 136 13.17 -29.43 -1.75
N ASN A 137 13.84 -28.53 -2.46
CA ASN A 137 15.01 -27.83 -1.97
C ASN A 137 14.78 -26.33 -1.82
N PHE A 138 13.88 -25.75 -2.61
CA PHE A 138 13.69 -24.31 -2.65
C PHE A 138 12.20 -23.96 -2.49
N PRO A 139 11.85 -23.03 -1.59
CA PRO A 139 10.46 -22.58 -1.45
C PRO A 139 10.06 -21.75 -2.66
N PHE A 140 9.01 -22.16 -3.36
CA PHE A 140 8.44 -21.42 -4.50
C PHE A 140 7.04 -20.92 -4.19
N ALA A 141 6.73 -19.70 -4.64
CA ALA A 141 5.38 -19.17 -4.63
C ALA A 141 4.95 -18.82 -6.07
N VAL A 142 3.78 -19.28 -6.52
CA VAL A 142 3.26 -19.01 -7.87
C VAL A 142 2.18 -17.95 -7.80
N GLU A 143 2.34 -16.90 -8.59
CA GLU A 143 1.39 -15.80 -8.69
C GLU A 143 0.71 -15.79 -10.06
N PHE A 144 -0.59 -16.08 -10.05
CA PHE A 144 -1.44 -16.04 -11.23
C PHE A 144 -1.97 -14.63 -11.49
N ARG A 145 -2.36 -14.39 -12.75
CA ARG A 145 -2.90 -13.11 -13.24
C ARG A 145 -4.18 -13.26 -14.06
N ASN A 146 -4.76 -14.46 -14.02
CA ASN A 146 -5.97 -14.81 -14.74
C ASN A 146 -6.79 -15.76 -13.86
N GLU A 147 -8.10 -15.55 -13.80
CA GLU A 147 -9.01 -16.27 -12.91
C GLU A 147 -9.15 -17.76 -13.28
N SER A 148 -8.90 -18.14 -14.54
CA SER A 148 -8.98 -19.54 -14.98
C SER A 148 -8.02 -20.49 -14.22
N TRP A 149 -6.98 -19.94 -13.59
CA TRP A 149 -6.05 -20.70 -12.75
C TRP A 149 -6.58 -20.97 -11.32
N LEU A 150 -7.64 -20.30 -10.89
CA LEU A 150 -8.16 -20.38 -9.53
C LEU A 150 -9.18 -21.51 -9.40
N ASN A 151 -8.72 -22.74 -9.61
CA ASN A 151 -9.53 -23.96 -9.53
C ASN A 151 -8.84 -25.03 -8.67
N GLU A 152 -9.60 -26.06 -8.29
CA GLU A 152 -9.14 -27.11 -7.37
C GLU A 152 -7.95 -27.91 -7.93
N GLU A 153 -7.99 -28.29 -9.21
CA GLU A 153 -6.90 -29.02 -9.89
C GLU A 153 -5.55 -28.27 -9.78
N VAL A 154 -5.57 -26.96 -10.03
CA VAL A 154 -4.37 -26.12 -9.92
C VAL A 154 -3.91 -25.99 -8.48
N LEU A 155 -4.83 -25.79 -7.53
CA LEU A 155 -4.49 -25.67 -6.11
C LEU A 155 -3.91 -26.98 -5.55
N ASP A 156 -4.41 -28.12 -5.98
CA ASP A 156 -3.92 -29.43 -5.58
C ASP A 156 -2.55 -29.72 -6.21
N ALA A 157 -2.34 -29.37 -7.48
CA ALA A 157 -1.03 -29.47 -8.12
C ALA A 157 0.05 -28.65 -7.38
N LEU A 158 -0.33 -27.50 -6.80
CA LEU A 158 0.56 -26.70 -5.94
C LEU A 158 0.79 -27.37 -4.57
N LYS A 159 -0.26 -27.90 -3.93
CA LYS A 159 -0.19 -28.63 -2.64
C LYS A 159 0.73 -29.83 -2.70
N ASP A 160 0.59 -30.66 -3.73
CA ASP A 160 1.37 -31.88 -3.91
C ASP A 160 2.87 -31.63 -4.00
N ARG A 161 3.27 -30.40 -4.36
CA ARG A 161 4.66 -29.96 -4.54
C ARG A 161 5.13 -29.01 -3.44
N ASN A 162 4.30 -28.75 -2.41
CA ASN A 162 4.57 -27.74 -1.39
C ASN A 162 4.92 -26.35 -1.98
N ILE A 163 4.25 -25.97 -3.06
CA ILE A 163 4.41 -24.67 -3.72
C ILE A 163 3.30 -23.75 -3.24
N ALA A 164 3.66 -22.57 -2.73
CA ALA A 164 2.68 -21.62 -2.22
C ALA A 164 1.90 -20.95 -3.36
N TYR A 165 0.58 -20.92 -3.27
CA TYR A 165 -0.23 -19.95 -3.99
C TYR A 165 0.08 -18.56 -3.46
N CYS A 166 0.49 -17.65 -4.34
CA CYS A 166 0.69 -16.26 -3.99
C CYS A 166 -0.68 -15.57 -3.91
N ILE A 167 -1.11 -15.30 -2.68
CA ILE A 167 -2.31 -14.55 -2.37
C ILE A 167 -2.09 -13.10 -2.82
N VAL A 168 -3.01 -12.55 -3.61
CA VAL A 168 -2.91 -11.19 -4.14
C VAL A 168 -4.06 -10.32 -3.68
N ASP A 169 -3.79 -9.03 -3.47
CA ASP A 169 -4.80 -7.99 -3.42
C ASP A 169 -4.60 -7.09 -4.63
N GLU A 170 -5.43 -7.28 -5.66
CA GLU A 170 -5.37 -6.54 -6.91
C GLU A 170 -6.75 -6.37 -7.56
N PRO A 171 -6.91 -5.46 -8.54
CA PRO A 171 -8.23 -5.18 -9.10
C PRO A 171 -8.84 -6.30 -9.97
N LEU A 172 -8.05 -7.26 -10.44
CA LEU A 172 -8.52 -8.29 -11.37
C LEU A 172 -8.91 -9.60 -10.71
N LEU A 173 -8.28 -9.95 -9.59
CA LEU A 173 -8.46 -11.24 -8.95
C LEU A 173 -8.99 -11.07 -7.54
N PRO A 174 -9.93 -11.92 -7.10
CA PRO A 174 -10.39 -11.93 -5.72
C PRO A 174 -9.23 -12.31 -4.77
N PRO A 175 -9.17 -11.71 -3.57
CA PRO A 175 -8.11 -11.97 -2.60
C PRO A 175 -8.33 -13.27 -1.82
N HIS A 176 -8.44 -14.39 -2.52
CA HIS A 176 -8.59 -15.72 -1.91
C HIS A 176 -7.34 -16.12 -1.12
N THR A 177 -7.53 -16.70 0.05
CA THR A 177 -6.45 -17.00 1.02
C THR A 177 -6.11 -18.49 1.08
N TYR A 178 -6.12 -19.17 -0.07
CA TYR A 178 -5.78 -20.60 -0.15
C TYR A 178 -4.35 -20.85 0.35
N VAL A 179 -4.18 -21.91 1.15
CA VAL A 179 -2.89 -22.37 1.65
C VAL A 179 -2.54 -23.67 0.94
N THR A 180 -1.45 -23.66 0.19
CA THR A 180 -0.99 -24.79 -0.62
C THR A 180 0.45 -25.23 -0.30
N ALA A 181 1.04 -24.68 0.76
CA ALA A 181 2.37 -25.05 1.23
C ALA A 181 2.47 -24.86 2.75
N ASP A 182 3.57 -25.33 3.33
CA ASP A 182 3.91 -25.12 4.74
C ASP A 182 4.33 -23.67 5.07
N PHE A 183 4.30 -22.79 4.08
CA PHE A 183 4.42 -21.34 4.17
C PHE A 183 3.37 -20.64 3.28
N SER A 184 3.18 -19.34 3.48
CA SER A 184 2.32 -18.53 2.61
C SER A 184 3.05 -17.30 2.08
N TYR A 185 2.59 -16.80 0.93
CA TYR A 185 3.11 -15.63 0.24
C TYR A 185 1.96 -14.69 -0.11
N ILE A 186 2.01 -13.44 0.36
CA ILE A 186 0.97 -12.44 0.15
C ILE A 186 1.57 -11.21 -0.53
N ARG A 187 0.90 -10.68 -1.57
CA ARG A 187 1.29 -9.44 -2.23
C ARG A 187 0.12 -8.47 -2.31
N TRP A 188 0.32 -7.26 -1.77
CA TRP A 188 -0.64 -6.17 -1.84
C TRP A 188 -0.27 -5.22 -2.98
N HIS A 189 -0.99 -5.27 -4.10
CA HIS A 189 -0.73 -4.43 -5.27
C HIS A 189 -1.44 -3.09 -5.22
N GLY A 190 -2.55 -3.01 -4.49
CA GLY A 190 -3.46 -1.87 -4.49
C GLY A 190 -4.77 -2.16 -5.20
N ARG A 191 -5.82 -1.40 -4.86
CA ARG A 191 -7.17 -1.52 -5.45
C ARG A 191 -7.48 -0.38 -6.44
N GLY A 192 -6.43 0.30 -6.93
CA GLY A 192 -6.52 1.46 -7.81
C GLY A 192 -6.81 1.12 -9.27
N GLN A 193 -6.92 2.16 -10.10
CA GLN A 193 -6.87 2.01 -11.56
C GLN A 193 -5.42 1.85 -12.03
N ARG A 194 -5.21 1.52 -13.32
CA ARG A 194 -3.84 1.43 -13.86
C ARG A 194 -3.13 2.79 -13.75
N PRO A 195 -1.88 2.85 -13.24
CA PRO A 195 -1.11 1.74 -12.68
C PRO A 195 -1.61 1.33 -11.28
N TRP A 196 -1.99 0.05 -11.09
CA TRP A 196 -2.64 -0.44 -9.86
C TRP A 196 -1.82 -0.17 -8.60
N TYR A 197 -0.49 -0.13 -8.76
CA TYR A 197 0.50 0.13 -7.71
C TYR A 197 0.48 1.56 -7.18
N TYR A 198 -0.17 2.53 -7.85
CA TYR A 198 -0.32 3.89 -7.33
C TYR A 198 -1.53 3.97 -6.41
N TYR A 199 -1.38 3.38 -5.22
CA TYR A 199 -2.46 3.21 -4.27
C TYR A 199 -1.93 3.34 -2.85
N LEU A 200 -2.62 4.12 -2.01
CA LEU A 200 -2.38 4.15 -0.57
C LEU A 200 -3.58 3.47 0.07
N TYR A 201 -3.36 2.28 0.64
CA TYR A 201 -4.42 1.59 1.37
C TYR A 201 -4.90 2.44 2.54
N THR A 202 -6.22 2.47 2.75
CA THR A 202 -6.78 3.06 3.96
C THR A 202 -6.58 2.12 5.14
N GLU A 203 -6.65 2.65 6.35
CA GLU A 203 -6.55 1.82 7.55
C GLU A 203 -7.67 0.77 7.61
N GLU A 204 -8.87 1.08 7.12
CA GLU A 204 -9.98 0.10 7.08
C GLU A 204 -9.69 -1.04 6.11
N GLU A 205 -9.16 -0.74 4.93
CA GLU A 205 -8.76 -1.76 3.96
C GLU A 205 -7.64 -2.66 4.51
N LEU A 206 -6.72 -2.11 5.30
CA LEU A 206 -5.72 -2.91 6.01
C LEU A 206 -6.33 -3.74 7.14
N LYS A 207 -7.30 -3.18 7.89
CA LYS A 207 -8.03 -3.91 8.94
C LYS A 207 -8.81 -5.10 8.39
N GLU A 208 -9.35 -5.03 7.17
CA GLU A 208 -9.97 -6.16 6.48
C GLU A 208 -9.00 -7.34 6.30
N TRP A 209 -7.71 -7.06 6.14
CA TRP A 209 -6.66 -8.06 5.94
C TRP A 209 -6.15 -8.69 7.24
N VAL A 210 -6.27 -8.03 8.39
CA VAL A 210 -5.82 -8.55 9.69
C VAL A 210 -6.36 -9.95 10.00
N PRO A 211 -7.68 -10.24 9.95
CA PRO A 211 -8.18 -11.57 10.23
C PRO A 211 -7.68 -12.60 9.21
N ARG A 212 -7.57 -12.22 7.93
CA ARG A 212 -7.08 -13.09 6.85
C ARG A 212 -5.63 -13.51 7.05
N VAL A 213 -4.75 -12.56 7.37
CA VAL A 213 -3.34 -12.83 7.62
C VAL A 213 -3.18 -13.72 8.85
N LYS A 214 -3.94 -13.46 9.92
CA LYS A 214 -3.94 -14.31 11.14
C LYS A 214 -4.44 -15.72 10.87
N GLU A 215 -5.49 -15.87 10.08
CA GLU A 215 -6.02 -17.17 9.66
C GLU A 215 -4.99 -17.95 8.83
N VAL A 216 -4.36 -17.31 7.86
CA VAL A 216 -3.28 -17.93 7.06
C VAL A 216 -2.11 -18.32 7.96
N ALA A 217 -1.68 -17.42 8.84
CA ALA A 217 -0.56 -17.66 9.76
C ALA A 217 -0.82 -18.80 10.75
N SER A 218 -2.07 -19.12 11.09
CA SER A 218 -2.38 -20.26 11.97
C SER A 218 -2.20 -21.63 11.28
N LYS A 219 -2.14 -21.65 9.94
CA LYS A 219 -2.06 -22.86 9.12
C LYS A 219 -0.65 -23.16 8.59
N VAL A 220 0.29 -22.22 8.73
CA VAL A 220 1.62 -22.31 8.12
C VAL A 220 2.73 -21.96 9.11
N LYS A 221 3.97 -22.33 8.79
CA LYS A 221 5.16 -22.02 9.61
C LYS A 221 5.56 -20.55 9.49
N VAL A 222 5.41 -19.97 8.30
CA VAL A 222 5.79 -18.58 8.01
C VAL A 222 4.89 -17.95 6.94
N VAL A 223 4.55 -16.68 7.11
CA VAL A 223 3.90 -15.84 6.11
C VAL A 223 4.88 -14.78 5.64
N TYR A 224 5.16 -14.74 4.34
CA TYR A 224 5.88 -13.65 3.69
C TYR A 224 4.88 -12.70 3.05
N GLY A 225 4.82 -11.45 3.50
CA GLY A 225 3.91 -10.43 2.97
C GLY A 225 4.67 -9.25 2.38
N TYR A 226 4.34 -8.84 1.16
CA TYR A 226 5.02 -7.76 0.46
C TYR A 226 4.04 -6.73 -0.09
N PHE A 227 4.20 -5.48 0.35
CA PHE A 227 3.51 -4.33 -0.23
C PHE A 227 4.22 -3.90 -1.52
N ASN A 228 3.49 -3.91 -2.64
CA ASN A 228 4.00 -3.60 -3.98
C ASN A 228 3.39 -2.32 -4.56
N ASN A 229 2.59 -1.60 -3.78
CA ASN A 229 2.10 -0.26 -4.07
C ASN A 229 3.18 0.82 -3.83
N HIS A 230 4.30 0.67 -4.54
CA HIS A 230 5.59 1.30 -4.24
C HIS A 230 5.67 2.80 -4.49
N PHE A 231 4.69 3.42 -5.16
CA PHE A 231 4.76 4.85 -5.46
C PHE A 231 4.72 5.72 -4.20
N ARG A 232 5.48 6.81 -4.21
CA ARG A 232 5.51 7.89 -3.20
C ARG A 232 5.76 7.46 -1.76
N GLY A 233 6.37 6.29 -1.54
CA GLY A 233 6.54 5.74 -0.20
C GLY A 233 5.26 5.15 0.42
N PHE A 234 4.24 4.85 -0.38
CA PHE A 234 3.01 4.22 0.13
C PHE A 234 3.24 2.78 0.63
N ALA A 235 4.05 1.99 -0.07
CA ALA A 235 4.37 0.63 0.34
C ALA A 235 5.01 0.54 1.74
N PRO A 236 6.11 1.26 2.07
CA PRO A 236 6.68 1.20 3.42
C PRO A 236 5.72 1.71 4.49
N LYS A 237 4.90 2.74 4.19
CA LYS A 237 3.85 3.22 5.09
C LYS A 237 2.82 2.12 5.40
N ASN A 238 2.23 1.51 4.37
CA ASN A 238 1.21 0.49 4.56
C ASN A 238 1.78 -0.81 5.17
N ALA A 239 3.03 -1.15 4.87
CA ALA A 239 3.74 -2.26 5.52
C ALA A 239 3.88 -2.04 7.03
N LEU A 240 4.28 -0.85 7.46
CA LEU A 240 4.35 -0.48 8.88
C LEU A 240 2.98 -0.49 9.55
N GLN A 241 1.95 0.07 8.90
CA GLN A 241 0.59 0.03 9.41
C GLN A 241 0.11 -1.41 9.61
N MET A 242 0.36 -2.31 8.65
CA MET A 242 -0.01 -3.72 8.76
C MET A 242 0.75 -4.42 9.91
N ILE A 243 2.05 -4.17 10.06
CA ILE A 243 2.86 -4.69 11.18
C ILE A 243 2.25 -4.30 12.54
N LEU A 244 1.86 -3.03 12.69
CA LEU A 244 1.24 -2.53 13.91
C LEU A 244 -0.17 -3.11 14.13
N LEU A 245 -1.01 -3.13 13.09
CA LEU A 245 -2.36 -3.70 13.15
C LEU A 245 -2.37 -5.20 13.48
N LEU A 246 -1.35 -5.94 13.07
CA LEU A 246 -1.17 -7.35 13.41
C LEU A 246 -0.67 -7.58 14.84
N GLY A 247 -0.22 -6.53 15.54
CA GLY A 247 0.35 -6.62 16.87
C GLY A 247 1.75 -7.25 16.91
N ILE A 248 2.48 -7.22 15.79
CA ILE A 248 3.84 -7.78 15.66
C ILE A 248 4.91 -6.67 15.58
N GLY A 249 4.50 -5.41 15.73
CA GLY A 249 5.39 -4.26 15.75
C GLY A 249 6.07 -4.00 17.10
N HIS A 250 6.87 -2.95 17.13
CA HIS A 250 7.57 -2.47 18.32
C HIS A 250 7.74 -0.95 18.23
N PHE A 251 8.21 -0.30 19.30
CA PHE A 251 8.36 1.16 19.38
C PHE A 251 9.04 1.81 18.15
N GLY A 252 10.13 1.22 17.63
CA GLY A 252 10.78 1.72 16.40
C GLY A 252 9.88 1.77 15.16
N HIS A 253 8.95 0.82 14.99
CA HIS A 253 7.98 0.83 13.89
C HIS A 253 6.96 1.97 14.07
N GLU A 254 6.46 2.18 15.29
CA GLU A 254 5.53 3.28 15.61
C GLU A 254 6.18 4.64 15.36
N PHE A 255 7.42 4.81 15.81
CA PHE A 255 8.19 6.03 15.60
C PHE A 255 8.37 6.30 14.10
N LYS A 256 8.83 5.30 13.34
CA LYS A 256 9.02 5.44 11.89
C LYS A 256 7.71 5.75 11.16
N LEU A 257 6.60 5.12 11.54
CA LEU A 257 5.30 5.44 10.95
C LEU A 257 4.88 6.89 11.23
N LYS A 258 5.08 7.39 12.46
CA LYS A 258 4.81 8.79 12.81
C LYS A 258 5.65 9.78 11.99
N GLU A 259 6.92 9.46 11.72
CA GLU A 259 7.76 10.28 10.83
C GLU A 259 7.21 10.34 9.41
N ILE A 260 6.82 9.17 8.85
CA ILE A 260 6.19 9.09 7.53
C ILE A 260 4.89 9.91 7.50
N ASP A 261 4.03 9.77 8.52
CA ASP A 261 2.76 10.48 8.62
C ASP A 261 2.96 11.99 8.67
N LYS A 262 3.92 12.45 9.47
CA LYS A 262 4.32 13.86 9.55
C LYS A 262 4.76 14.41 8.19
N TYR A 263 5.60 13.67 7.46
CA TYR A 263 6.04 14.08 6.12
C TYR A 263 4.86 14.27 5.16
N PHE A 264 3.92 13.31 5.12
CA PHE A 264 2.75 13.42 4.24
C PHE A 264 1.84 14.59 4.60
N LYS A 265 1.68 14.86 5.90
CA LYS A 265 0.91 16.00 6.39
C LYS A 265 1.55 17.32 5.98
N GLU A 266 2.85 17.49 6.19
CA GLU A 266 3.60 18.68 5.77
C GLU A 266 3.52 18.90 4.25
N LYS A 267 3.67 17.83 3.45
CA LYS A 267 3.52 17.92 1.99
C LYS A 267 2.09 18.26 1.54
N ALA A 268 1.08 17.79 2.25
CA ALA A 268 -0.31 18.16 1.98
C ALA A 268 -0.55 19.66 2.25
N ILE A 269 0.01 20.17 3.35
CA ILE A 269 -0.01 21.59 3.72
C ILE A 269 0.68 22.45 2.66
N GLU A 270 1.93 22.10 2.28
CA GLU A 270 2.69 22.82 1.25
C GLU A 270 1.93 22.87 -0.08
N LYS A 271 1.33 21.74 -0.49
CA LYS A 271 0.53 21.67 -1.70
C LYS A 271 -0.71 22.57 -1.62
N ALA A 272 -1.40 22.60 -0.47
CA ALA A 272 -2.57 23.43 -0.29
C ALA A 272 -2.23 24.92 -0.37
N LYS A 273 -1.14 25.35 0.31
CA LYS A 273 -0.62 26.73 0.23
C LYS A 273 -0.27 27.12 -1.20
N LYS A 274 0.46 26.26 -1.93
CA LYS A 274 0.81 26.51 -3.34
C LYS A 274 -0.42 26.62 -4.25
N SER A 275 -1.38 25.69 -4.12
CA SER A 275 -2.62 25.75 -4.89
C SER A 275 -3.41 27.04 -4.60
N PHE A 276 -3.38 27.51 -3.35
CA PHE A 276 -4.01 28.75 -2.95
C PHE A 276 -3.32 29.98 -3.56
N GLU A 277 -1.99 30.06 -3.50
CA GLU A 277 -1.20 31.12 -4.13
C GLU A 277 -1.46 31.19 -5.65
N GLU A 278 -1.46 30.04 -6.33
CA GLU A 278 -1.76 29.95 -7.77
C GLU A 278 -3.19 30.41 -8.09
N LEU A 279 -4.15 30.14 -7.20
CA LEU A 279 -5.54 30.53 -7.36
C LEU A 279 -5.71 32.05 -7.18
N ILE A 280 -5.11 32.63 -6.15
CA ILE A 280 -5.11 34.09 -5.92
C ILE A 280 -4.43 34.83 -7.07
N ALA A 281 -3.33 34.28 -7.62
CA ALA A 281 -2.64 34.86 -8.76
C ALA A 281 -3.50 34.90 -10.04
N ARG A 282 -4.52 34.05 -10.17
CA ARG A 282 -5.45 34.01 -11.31
C ARG A 282 -6.60 35.02 -11.21
N GLY A 283 -6.79 35.68 -10.06
CA GLY A 283 -7.86 36.67 -9.84
C GLY A 283 -9.04 36.13 -9.03
N GLU A 284 -10.27 36.52 -9.40
CA GLU A 284 -11.47 36.16 -8.63
C GLU A 284 -11.68 34.64 -8.56
N ALA A 285 -11.55 34.09 -7.36
CA ALA A 285 -11.85 32.69 -7.05
C ALA A 285 -13.23 32.58 -6.38
N ASP A 286 -14.03 31.61 -6.82
CA ASP A 286 -15.29 31.31 -6.15
C ASP A 286 -15.11 30.30 -4.99
N VAL A 287 -16.20 30.04 -4.26
CA VAL A 287 -16.19 29.10 -3.12
C VAL A 287 -15.83 27.69 -3.58
N GLY A 288 -16.28 27.27 -4.76
CA GLY A 288 -15.98 25.97 -5.34
C GLY A 288 -14.50 25.80 -5.67
N ASP A 289 -13.87 26.84 -6.24
CA ASP A 289 -12.45 26.86 -6.58
C ASP A 289 -11.58 26.66 -5.34
N ILE A 290 -11.87 27.39 -4.26
CA ILE A 290 -11.11 27.24 -3.01
C ILE A 290 -11.40 25.88 -2.36
N LEU A 291 -12.64 25.38 -2.43
CA LEU A 291 -12.96 24.04 -1.94
C LEU A 291 -12.16 22.94 -2.65
N LEU A 292 -11.83 23.08 -3.94
CA LEU A 292 -11.00 22.12 -4.68
C LEU A 292 -9.56 22.01 -4.16
N ILE A 293 -9.09 22.99 -3.37
CA ILE A 293 -7.83 22.88 -2.62
C ILE A 293 -7.93 21.79 -1.55
N PHE A 294 -9.10 21.63 -0.94
CA PHE A 294 -9.34 20.72 0.19
C PHE A 294 -10.13 19.45 -0.17
N MET A 295 -10.77 19.40 -1.33
CA MET A 295 -11.47 18.21 -1.83
C MET A 295 -11.23 17.98 -3.33
N ASN A 296 -11.82 16.92 -3.90
CA ASN A 296 -11.72 16.63 -5.34
C ASN A 296 -13.10 16.89 -5.97
N GLU A 297 -13.15 17.00 -7.31
CA GLU A 297 -14.40 17.29 -8.04
C GLU A 297 -15.53 16.33 -7.67
N LYS A 298 -15.26 15.01 -7.65
CA LYS A 298 -16.28 14.01 -7.25
C LYS A 298 -16.85 14.27 -5.86
N ARG A 299 -16.02 14.73 -4.90
CA ARG A 299 -16.47 15.04 -3.54
C ARG A 299 -17.20 16.38 -3.49
N LEU A 300 -16.78 17.36 -4.28
CA LEU A 300 -17.49 18.62 -4.42
C LEU A 300 -18.88 18.41 -5.02
N GLU A 301 -19.02 17.58 -6.05
CA GLU A 301 -20.31 17.20 -6.63
C GLU A 301 -21.21 16.47 -5.61
N ARG A 302 -20.63 15.55 -4.82
CA ARG A 302 -21.35 14.92 -3.71
C ARG A 302 -21.74 15.91 -2.61
N ALA A 303 -20.97 16.97 -2.40
CA ALA A 303 -21.32 18.04 -1.48
C ALA A 303 -22.50 18.84 -2.04
N LYS A 304 -22.43 19.29 -3.31
CA LYS A 304 -23.54 19.97 -4.01
C LYS A 304 -24.85 19.17 -3.97
N GLY A 305 -24.76 17.84 -4.09
CA GLY A 305 -25.90 16.92 -4.05
C GLY A 305 -26.57 16.74 -2.68
N ILE A 306 -26.02 17.25 -1.58
CA ILE A 306 -26.73 17.27 -0.29
C ILE A 306 -27.81 18.36 -0.35
N PRO A 307 -29.09 18.08 -0.02
CA PRO A 307 -30.14 19.10 -0.02
C PRO A 307 -29.86 20.24 0.96
N ASN A 308 -30.18 21.49 0.59
CA ASN A 308 -30.03 22.64 1.50
C ASN A 308 -30.90 22.51 2.75
N SER A 309 -32.06 21.83 2.65
CA SER A 309 -32.96 21.58 3.77
C SER A 309 -32.37 20.69 4.87
N GLU A 310 -31.31 19.94 4.56
CA GLU A 310 -30.61 19.10 5.53
C GLU A 310 -29.46 19.82 6.25
N VAL A 311 -29.28 21.12 5.98
CA VAL A 311 -28.23 21.95 6.56
C VAL A 311 -28.86 22.97 7.50
N LYS A 312 -28.52 22.89 8.78
CA LYS A 312 -28.80 23.94 9.77
C LYS A 312 -27.49 24.62 10.11
N LEU A 313 -27.47 25.95 10.05
CA LEU A 313 -26.25 26.74 10.18
C LEU A 313 -26.49 27.90 11.16
N THR A 314 -25.57 28.07 12.10
CA THR A 314 -25.46 29.23 12.97
C THR A 314 -24.08 29.83 12.77
N ILE A 315 -24.02 31.07 12.27
CA ILE A 315 -22.78 31.80 12.04
C ILE A 315 -22.69 32.92 13.06
N THR A 316 -21.56 33.02 13.74
CA THR A 316 -21.18 34.17 14.55
C THR A 316 -19.81 34.69 14.13
N LYS A 317 -19.31 35.73 14.78
CA LYS A 317 -17.93 36.20 14.57
C LYS A 317 -16.88 35.24 15.12
N GLU A 318 -17.25 34.42 16.10
CA GLU A 318 -16.34 33.53 16.83
C GLU A 318 -16.41 32.09 16.35
N TYR A 319 -17.57 31.65 15.83
CA TYR A 319 -17.76 30.28 15.40
C TYR A 319 -18.81 30.10 14.30
N VAL A 320 -18.70 28.99 13.58
CA VAL A 320 -19.76 28.43 12.74
C VAL A 320 -20.17 27.08 13.31
N LYS A 321 -21.42 26.97 13.76
CA LYS A 321 -22.01 25.68 14.16
C LYS A 321 -22.95 25.21 13.07
N ALA A 322 -22.85 23.95 12.71
CA ALA A 322 -23.68 23.37 11.69
C ALA A 322 -24.11 21.95 12.02
N ARG A 323 -25.30 21.61 11.52
CA ARG A 323 -25.77 20.23 11.44
C ARG A 323 -26.04 19.92 9.97
N VAL A 324 -25.40 18.89 9.46
CA VAL A 324 -25.61 18.36 8.11
C VAL A 324 -26.09 16.93 8.26
N LYS A 325 -27.39 16.69 8.04
CA LYS A 325 -28.06 15.43 8.40
C LYS A 325 -27.90 15.08 9.89
N GLU A 326 -27.31 13.93 10.20
CA GLU A 326 -26.99 13.45 11.54
C GLU A 326 -25.68 14.03 12.10
N TYR A 327 -24.84 14.64 11.27
CA TYR A 327 -23.50 15.06 11.69
C TYR A 327 -23.45 16.49 12.21
N PHE A 328 -22.61 16.71 13.22
CA PHE A 328 -22.30 18.01 13.81
C PHE A 328 -20.95 18.51 13.31
N ILE A 329 -20.89 19.81 13.04
CA ILE A 329 -19.67 20.51 12.64
C ILE A 329 -19.57 21.80 13.45
N GLU A 330 -18.40 22.06 14.01
CA GLU A 330 -18.05 23.32 14.66
C GLU A 330 -16.76 23.85 14.04
N ILE A 331 -16.80 25.08 13.54
CA ILE A 331 -15.63 25.83 13.09
C ILE A 331 -15.43 26.95 14.10
N ASP A 332 -14.48 26.79 15.00
CA ASP A 332 -14.02 27.82 15.92
C ASP A 332 -13.05 28.74 15.17
N LEU A 333 -13.50 29.94 14.87
CA LEU A 333 -12.75 30.94 14.10
C LEU A 333 -11.68 31.62 14.95
N THR A 334 -11.83 31.60 16.27
CA THR A 334 -10.90 32.22 17.21
C THR A 334 -9.67 31.36 17.43
N ASN A 335 -9.89 30.06 17.64
CA ASN A 335 -8.82 29.09 17.89
C ASN A 335 -8.39 28.33 16.63
N ARG A 336 -8.90 28.73 15.45
CA ARG A 336 -8.65 28.07 14.15
C ARG A 336 -8.85 26.55 14.24
N ARG A 337 -10.01 26.11 14.73
CA ARG A 337 -10.29 24.69 14.96
C ARG A 337 -11.54 24.26 14.23
N ILE A 338 -11.48 23.12 13.56
CA ILE A 338 -12.63 22.46 12.93
C ILE A 338 -12.87 21.13 13.61
N THR A 339 -14.00 20.99 14.26
CA THR A 339 -14.45 19.75 14.91
C THR A 339 -15.61 19.16 14.11
N HIS A 340 -15.57 17.85 13.84
CA HIS A 340 -16.64 17.16 13.13
C HIS A 340 -16.67 15.66 13.41
N ASN A 341 -17.87 15.08 13.55
CA ASN A 341 -18.10 13.67 13.91
C ASN A 341 -18.33 12.71 12.73
N CYS A 342 -18.00 13.10 11.50
CA CYS A 342 -18.19 12.24 10.32
C CYS A 342 -17.03 11.26 10.11
N ALA A 343 -17.34 10.01 9.75
CA ALA A 343 -16.33 9.02 9.39
C ALA A 343 -15.45 9.42 8.18
N ASP A 344 -15.99 10.08 7.15
CA ASP A 344 -15.16 10.62 6.05
C ASP A 344 -14.33 11.83 6.52
N TRP A 345 -14.67 12.50 7.62
CA TRP A 345 -13.82 13.54 8.21
C TRP A 345 -12.65 12.93 8.99
N MET A 346 -12.94 11.94 9.86
CA MET A 346 -11.93 11.19 10.63
C MET A 346 -10.78 10.71 9.74
N LYS A 347 -11.09 10.18 8.56
CA LYS A 347 -10.10 9.68 7.59
C LYS A 347 -9.28 10.75 6.88
N ARG A 348 -9.55 12.04 7.10
CA ARG A 348 -9.01 13.17 6.31
C ARG A 348 -8.29 14.21 7.14
N ILE A 349 -8.49 14.22 8.45
CA ILE A 349 -7.89 15.22 9.37
C ILE A 349 -6.37 15.31 9.22
N GLU A 350 -5.67 14.17 9.09
CA GLU A 350 -4.21 14.15 8.92
C GLU A 350 -3.75 14.78 7.61
N SER A 351 -4.54 14.63 6.55
CA SER A 351 -4.26 15.21 5.24
C SER A 351 -4.78 16.65 5.07
N LYS A 352 -5.42 17.22 6.11
CA LYS A 352 -6.10 18.53 6.05
C LYS A 352 -7.09 18.65 4.88
N ARG A 353 -7.81 17.55 4.58
CA ARG A 353 -8.80 17.49 3.48
C ARG A 353 -10.22 17.55 4.03
N PHE A 354 -11.13 18.08 3.24
CA PHE A 354 -12.54 18.23 3.63
C PHE A 354 -13.37 17.01 3.20
N CYS A 355 -14.34 16.65 4.05
CA CYS A 355 -15.40 15.71 3.70
C CYS A 355 -16.51 16.44 2.90
N LYS A 356 -17.46 15.69 2.34
CA LYS A 356 -18.59 16.27 1.61
C LYS A 356 -19.50 17.17 2.48
N HIS A 357 -19.63 16.88 3.78
CA HIS A 357 -20.50 17.64 4.69
C HIS A 357 -19.90 19.03 4.96
N LEU A 358 -18.59 19.10 5.24
CA LEU A 358 -17.87 20.36 5.38
C LEU A 358 -17.84 21.16 4.06
N GLY A 359 -17.74 20.51 2.90
CA GLY A 359 -17.94 21.21 1.63
C GLY A 359 -19.33 21.82 1.51
N LYS A 360 -20.36 21.08 1.94
CA LYS A 360 -21.75 21.53 1.84
C LYS A 360 -22.01 22.79 2.66
N ILE A 361 -21.49 22.90 3.88
CA ILE A 361 -21.73 24.10 4.68
C ILE A 361 -21.14 25.35 4.03
N PHE A 362 -19.95 25.28 3.45
CA PHE A 362 -19.38 26.41 2.71
C PHE A 362 -20.19 26.79 1.46
N LEU A 363 -20.81 25.81 0.78
CA LEU A 363 -21.69 26.06 -0.36
C LEU A 363 -23.05 26.70 0.02
N VAL A 364 -23.49 26.57 1.28
CA VAL A 364 -24.76 27.12 1.78
C VAL A 364 -24.58 28.45 2.50
N MET A 365 -23.42 28.65 3.11
CA MET A 365 -23.04 29.88 3.81
C MET A 365 -23.03 31.09 2.86
N PRO A 366 -23.31 32.32 3.35
CA PRO A 366 -23.12 33.54 2.56
C PRO A 366 -21.74 33.58 1.92
N LYS A 367 -21.68 33.92 0.62
CA LYS A 367 -20.49 33.77 -0.22
C LYS A 367 -19.27 34.50 0.37
N ASP A 368 -19.46 35.73 0.82
CA ASP A 368 -18.43 36.58 1.44
C ASP A 368 -17.86 35.96 2.72
N VAL A 369 -18.72 35.42 3.58
CA VAL A 369 -18.33 34.72 4.81
C VAL A 369 -17.57 33.43 4.48
N ALA A 370 -18.08 32.63 3.54
CA ALA A 370 -17.47 31.38 3.11
C ALA A 370 -16.08 31.61 2.52
N LEU A 371 -15.93 32.59 1.61
CA LEU A 371 -14.65 32.97 1.02
C LEU A 371 -13.66 33.41 2.09
N LYS A 372 -14.06 34.28 3.02
CA LYS A 372 -13.18 34.75 4.10
C LYS A 372 -12.63 33.60 4.95
N ILE A 373 -13.50 32.68 5.37
CA ILE A 373 -13.09 31.54 6.20
C ILE A 373 -12.20 30.58 5.39
N LEU A 374 -12.59 30.24 4.15
CA LEU A 374 -11.83 29.34 3.30
C LEU A 374 -10.44 29.88 2.94
N GLN A 375 -10.33 31.19 2.70
CA GLN A 375 -9.06 31.87 2.46
C GLN A 375 -8.17 31.84 3.71
N ASP A 376 -8.74 32.07 4.90
CA ASP A 376 -7.98 31.96 6.16
C ASP A 376 -7.48 30.53 6.41
N ILE A 377 -8.32 29.52 6.17
CA ILE A 377 -7.93 28.10 6.25
C ILE A 377 -6.84 27.80 5.22
N ALA A 378 -6.97 28.26 3.98
CA ALA A 378 -6.01 27.95 2.92
C ALA A 378 -4.65 28.63 3.14
N GLY A 379 -4.65 29.90 3.54
CA GLY A 379 -3.44 30.66 3.83
C GLY A 379 -2.72 30.17 5.09
N ASN A 380 -3.47 29.74 6.11
CA ASN A 380 -2.94 29.40 7.44
C ASN A 380 -3.21 27.93 7.82
N ILE A 381 -3.25 27.01 6.84
CA ILE A 381 -3.67 25.61 7.03
C ILE A 381 -2.87 24.84 8.11
N ASP A 382 -1.64 25.26 8.36
CA ASP A 382 -0.74 24.77 9.41
C ASP A 382 -1.16 25.19 10.81
N GLU A 383 -1.78 26.36 10.94
CA GLU A 383 -2.31 26.87 12.20
C GLU A 383 -3.72 26.34 12.52
N TRP A 384 -4.42 25.80 11.52
CA TRP A 384 -5.76 25.26 11.70
C TRP A 384 -5.74 23.84 12.27
N GLU A 385 -6.41 23.56 13.39
CA GLU A 385 -6.60 22.22 13.96
C GLU A 385 -7.82 21.51 13.36
N PHE A 386 -7.66 20.23 12.98
CA PHE A 386 -8.74 19.41 12.41
C PHE A 386 -8.98 18.25 13.37
N ILE A 387 -10.14 18.24 14.03
CA ILE A 387 -10.45 17.37 15.15
C ILE A 387 -11.65 16.49 14.81
N TYR A 388 -11.51 15.18 15.03
CA TYR A 388 -12.63 14.27 15.08
C TYR A 388 -13.08 14.11 16.52
N GLU A 389 -14.38 14.27 16.76
CA GLU A 389 -15.00 14.06 18.07
C GLU A 389 -16.23 13.18 17.86
N GLU A 390 -16.36 12.10 18.63
CA GLU A 390 -17.57 11.27 18.60
C GLU A 390 -18.73 12.09 19.18
N GLY A 391 -19.79 12.25 18.37
CA GLY A 391 -20.92 13.13 18.69
C GLY A 391 -22.13 12.44 19.25
#